data_AF-A0A0W0VVK4-F1
#
_entry.id   AF-A0A0W0VVK4-F1
#
_cell.length_a   1.000
_cell.length_b   1.000
_cell.length_c   1.000
_cell.angle_alpha   90.00
_cell.angle_beta   90.00
_cell.angle_gamma   90.00
#
_symmetry.space_group_name_H-M   'P 1'
#
loop_
_entity.id
_entity.type
_entity.pdbx_description
1 polymer ?
#
loop_
_entity_poly.entity_id
_entity_poly.type
_entity_poly.pdbx_seq_one_letter_code
_entity_poly.pdbx_strand_id
1 'polypeptide(L)'
;MPFPTLLSVNDWRKKGQPDPRVEELLTKIYDAKTIYERFDNLIDLLTHVQSFSENKNYSDLHSSILTVIGHIVNEDTIENIHEKIEARVRLRQYDPYYMPWARPEPGDVSNDPWALYKAESRNKDKEELESIFVQFYDKLRKSSNLLVYGGRGSKEEETIWTLRSNVDEKTFSPEELEGFRAIPYQGKLLKLATTGKADNRRLTFDYVTTAKLSIKGYDTFSQTTEDFPKRAIYTVHANGSFFIGRSLAPQRISWLLDPDPILHPSYADYYSQTRLFMAGQTEIPQGEPTMMDSGSGHYAPDYEQTQQAITFFKKLGLVNNHTLLPYYRFDARHNEYVYTPIHCTQLQAILMDFANSNRIDIRKLTPEYLKEQNPELYMLYIMQSKINDELATWKKESSVIIDFPSPQTTQLNQAVELFSKFGDFTQPDKTLALLQNVAKAIDNWNEYHQTSGKTSRRQGAVNNLEKRVQEQILYYTSYLLLTQFTGEIPGNYHEIVKDFVDRKADIALTIERIAKLRDVSSSGFFEEKKKVLSETQDIKQILHLIAQSQDASPRRLKEINSRLTQELEGIGVEVSENLSLH
;
A
#
# COMPACT_ATOMS: atom_id res chain seq x y z
N MET A 1 11.21 -11.08 -10.63
CA MET A 1 10.72 -12.12 -11.56
C MET A 1 10.39 -11.47 -12.89
N PRO A 2 10.55 -12.15 -14.04
CA PRO A 2 10.11 -11.62 -15.32
C PRO A 2 8.58 -11.48 -15.35
N PHE A 3 8.07 -10.45 -16.02
CA PHE A 3 6.63 -10.28 -16.22
C PHE A 3 6.06 -11.37 -17.12
N PRO A 4 4.77 -11.73 -16.95
CA PRO A 4 4.10 -12.62 -17.89
C PRO A 4 4.15 -12.04 -19.30
N THR A 5 4.23 -12.92 -20.29
CA THR A 5 4.25 -12.54 -21.70
C THR A 5 3.27 -13.40 -22.46
N LEU A 6 2.25 -12.78 -23.05
CA LEU A 6 1.34 -13.47 -23.95
C LEU A 6 2.07 -13.79 -25.26
N LEU A 7 1.88 -15.01 -25.74
CA LEU A 7 2.53 -15.51 -26.95
C LEU A 7 2.03 -14.82 -28.22
N SER A 8 2.92 -14.61 -29.18
CA SER A 8 2.57 -13.97 -30.45
C SER A 8 1.81 -14.92 -31.38
N VAL A 9 1.11 -14.36 -32.38
CA VAL A 9 0.42 -15.15 -33.42
C VAL A 9 1.39 -16.12 -34.11
N ASN A 10 2.62 -15.68 -34.39
CA ASN A 10 3.65 -16.53 -34.98
C ASN A 10 4.17 -17.61 -34.03
N ASP A 11 4.19 -17.40 -32.72
CA ASP A 11 4.53 -18.48 -31.77
C ASP A 11 3.43 -19.53 -31.77
N TRP A 12 2.17 -19.11 -31.84
CA TRP A 12 1.03 -20.03 -31.96
C TRP A 12 1.10 -20.88 -33.22
N ARG A 13 1.38 -20.26 -34.38
CA ARG A 13 1.56 -20.97 -35.66
C ARG A 13 2.61 -22.07 -35.63
N LYS A 14 3.65 -21.89 -34.82
CA LYS A 14 4.72 -22.89 -34.67
C LYS A 14 4.28 -24.10 -33.83
N LYS A 15 3.11 -24.07 -33.19
CA LYS A 15 2.58 -25.15 -32.35
C LYS A 15 1.86 -26.25 -33.15
N GLY A 16 2.48 -26.81 -34.20
CA GLY A 16 2.12 -28.08 -34.86
C GLY A 16 0.76 -28.17 -35.60
N GLN A 17 -0.30 -27.54 -35.09
CA GLN A 17 -1.66 -27.44 -35.64
C GLN A 17 -2.31 -26.14 -35.11
N PRO A 18 -2.08 -24.99 -35.76
CA PRO A 18 -2.60 -23.74 -35.26
C PRO A 18 -4.11 -23.62 -35.54
N ASP A 19 -4.86 -23.33 -34.48
CA ASP A 19 -6.26 -22.97 -34.56
C ASP A 19 -6.43 -21.53 -35.09
N PRO A 20 -7.08 -21.35 -36.26
CA PRO A 20 -7.31 -20.02 -36.84
C PRO A 20 -8.09 -19.08 -35.92
N ARG A 21 -8.96 -19.62 -35.05
CA ARG A 21 -9.73 -18.82 -34.11
C ARG A 21 -8.84 -18.21 -33.03
N VAL A 22 -7.86 -18.95 -32.54
CA VAL A 22 -6.86 -18.42 -31.59
C VAL A 22 -6.01 -17.33 -32.26
N GLU A 23 -5.64 -17.49 -33.54
CA GLU A 23 -4.91 -16.44 -34.28
C GLU A 23 -5.71 -15.14 -34.41
N GLU A 24 -7.00 -15.25 -34.74
CA GLU A 24 -7.91 -14.11 -34.84
C GLU A 24 -8.05 -13.39 -33.50
N LEU A 25 -8.27 -14.13 -32.41
CA LEU A 25 -8.44 -13.57 -31.07
C LEU A 25 -7.15 -12.93 -30.54
N LEU A 26 -5.99 -13.56 -30.76
CA LEU A 26 -4.69 -12.94 -30.46
C LEU A 26 -4.49 -11.64 -31.25
N THR A 27 -4.83 -11.63 -32.53
CA THR A 27 -4.74 -10.42 -33.37
C THR A 27 -5.60 -9.30 -32.81
N LYS A 28 -6.85 -9.60 -32.41
CA LYS A 28 -7.76 -8.64 -31.77
C LYS A 28 -7.20 -8.05 -30.47
N ILE A 29 -6.56 -8.88 -29.62
CA ILE A 29 -5.88 -8.40 -28.40
C ILE A 29 -4.79 -7.38 -28.74
N TYR A 30 -4.00 -7.66 -29.78
CA TYR A 30 -2.89 -6.79 -30.20
C TYR A 30 -3.32 -5.53 -30.96
N ASP A 31 -4.48 -5.56 -31.61
CA ASP A 31 -5.08 -4.43 -32.34
C ASP A 31 -5.98 -3.57 -31.45
N ALA A 32 -6.35 -4.06 -30.26
CA ALA A 32 -7.17 -3.33 -29.31
C ALA A 32 -6.55 -1.97 -28.94
N LYS A 33 -7.37 -0.92 -29.02
CA LYS A 33 -6.99 0.48 -28.85
C LYS A 33 -6.99 0.89 -27.39
N THR A 34 -7.90 0.32 -26.62
CA THR A 34 -8.07 0.59 -25.19
C THR A 34 -7.80 -0.66 -24.36
N ILE A 35 -7.52 -0.46 -23.07
CA ILE A 35 -7.42 -1.58 -22.14
C ILE A 35 -8.73 -2.35 -22.00
N TYR A 36 -9.89 -1.70 -22.12
CA TYR A 36 -11.20 -2.33 -22.00
C TYR A 36 -11.46 -3.33 -23.14
N GLU A 37 -11.24 -2.90 -24.39
CA GLU A 37 -11.31 -3.77 -25.57
C GLU A 37 -10.32 -4.93 -25.46
N ARG A 38 -9.10 -4.64 -25.01
CA ARG A 38 -8.07 -5.65 -24.84
C ARG A 38 -8.45 -6.68 -23.79
N PHE A 39 -9.03 -6.23 -22.69
CA PHE A 39 -9.50 -7.09 -21.61
C PHE A 39 -10.66 -7.98 -22.06
N ASP A 40 -11.63 -7.44 -22.79
CA ASP A 40 -12.72 -8.23 -23.38
C ASP A 40 -12.18 -9.28 -24.37
N ASN A 41 -11.23 -8.91 -25.23
CA ASN A 41 -10.62 -9.86 -26.17
C ASN A 41 -9.78 -10.95 -25.44
N LEU A 42 -9.17 -10.62 -24.30
CA LEU A 42 -8.49 -11.61 -23.44
C LEU A 42 -9.49 -12.60 -22.83
N ILE A 43 -10.66 -12.13 -22.39
CA ILE A 43 -11.74 -12.99 -21.87
C ILE A 43 -12.29 -13.91 -22.97
N ASP A 44 -12.49 -13.39 -24.17
CA ASP A 44 -12.95 -14.18 -25.32
C ASP A 44 -11.94 -15.28 -25.68
N LEU A 45 -10.64 -14.94 -25.68
CA LEU A 45 -9.58 -15.94 -25.89
C LEU A 45 -9.54 -16.97 -24.77
N LEU A 46 -9.65 -16.55 -23.50
CA LEU A 46 -9.68 -17.45 -22.35
C LEU A 46 -10.82 -18.47 -22.46
N THR A 47 -12.03 -18.00 -22.78
CA THR A 47 -13.24 -18.81 -22.94
C THR A 47 -13.07 -19.83 -24.06
N HIS A 48 -12.49 -19.42 -25.19
CA HIS A 48 -12.21 -20.30 -26.31
C HIS A 48 -11.23 -21.42 -25.93
N VAL A 49 -10.08 -21.07 -25.33
CA VAL A 49 -9.04 -22.07 -25.01
C VAL A 49 -9.43 -23.02 -23.90
N GLN A 50 -10.31 -22.60 -22.97
CA GLN A 50 -10.82 -23.45 -21.90
C GLN A 50 -11.58 -24.68 -22.43
N SER A 51 -12.20 -24.55 -23.62
CA SER A 51 -12.91 -25.65 -24.29
C SER A 51 -11.99 -26.75 -24.84
N PHE A 52 -10.66 -26.54 -24.83
CA PHE A 52 -9.65 -27.44 -25.38
C PHE A 52 -8.53 -27.78 -24.37
N SER A 53 -8.84 -27.73 -23.07
CA SER A 53 -7.88 -27.80 -21.96
C SER A 53 -7.03 -29.08 -21.90
N GLU A 54 -7.46 -30.17 -22.53
CA GLU A 54 -6.71 -31.44 -22.63
C GLU A 54 -5.41 -31.31 -23.45
N ASN A 55 -5.33 -30.33 -24.34
CA ASN A 55 -4.13 -30.08 -25.14
C ASN A 55 -3.16 -29.16 -24.40
N LYS A 56 -1.91 -29.61 -24.22
CA LYS A 56 -0.86 -28.86 -23.51
C LYS A 56 -0.68 -27.43 -24.01
N ASN A 57 -0.72 -27.18 -25.33
CA ASN A 57 -0.55 -25.83 -25.86
C ASN A 57 -1.69 -24.89 -25.46
N TYR A 58 -2.92 -25.41 -25.33
CA TYR A 58 -4.07 -24.65 -24.86
C TYR A 58 -4.03 -24.43 -23.36
N SER A 59 -3.60 -25.42 -22.58
CA SER A 59 -3.39 -25.30 -21.13
C SER A 59 -2.30 -24.27 -20.77
N ASP A 60 -1.18 -24.29 -21.51
CA ASP A 60 -0.09 -23.30 -21.36
C ASP A 60 -0.58 -21.87 -21.71
N LEU A 61 -1.37 -21.74 -22.78
CA LEU A 61 -1.96 -20.47 -23.19
C LEU A 61 -3.01 -19.97 -22.19
N HIS A 62 -3.90 -20.84 -21.71
CA HIS A 62 -4.89 -20.55 -20.66
C HIS A 62 -4.23 -19.98 -19.41
N SER A 63 -3.18 -20.64 -18.91
CA SER A 63 -2.42 -20.19 -17.74
C SER A 63 -1.76 -18.82 -17.98
N SER A 64 -1.21 -18.61 -19.18
CA SER A 64 -0.59 -17.34 -19.56
C SER A 64 -1.61 -16.19 -19.63
N ILE A 65 -2.81 -16.44 -20.16
CA ILE A 65 -3.91 -15.46 -20.22
C ILE A 65 -4.37 -15.09 -18.82
N LEU A 66 -4.63 -16.08 -17.96
CA LEU A 66 -5.00 -15.83 -16.56
C LEU A 66 -3.94 -14.99 -15.83
N THR A 67 -2.65 -15.28 -16.04
CA THR A 67 -1.57 -14.51 -15.42
C THR A 67 -1.58 -13.05 -15.90
N VAL A 68 -1.77 -12.81 -17.19
CA VAL A 68 -1.88 -11.44 -17.75
C VAL A 68 -3.11 -10.71 -17.22
N ILE A 69 -4.26 -11.38 -17.18
CA ILE A 69 -5.50 -10.84 -16.60
C ILE A 69 -5.28 -10.48 -15.13
N GLY A 70 -4.69 -11.38 -14.34
CA GLY A 70 -4.37 -11.15 -12.93
C GLY A 70 -3.52 -9.90 -12.71
N HIS A 71 -2.53 -9.66 -13.58
CA HIS A 71 -1.75 -8.42 -13.54
C HIS A 71 -2.58 -7.18 -13.88
N ILE A 72 -3.51 -7.28 -14.83
CA ILE A 72 -4.41 -6.16 -15.18
C ILE A 72 -5.35 -5.84 -14.01
N VAL A 73 -5.85 -6.83 -13.29
CA VAL A 73 -6.89 -6.66 -12.25
C VAL A 73 -6.37 -6.71 -10.82
N ASN A 74 -5.04 -6.67 -10.64
CA ASN A 74 -4.35 -6.77 -9.35
C ASN A 74 -4.80 -7.98 -8.52
N GLU A 75 -4.60 -9.19 -9.08
CA GLU A 75 -5.00 -10.45 -8.47
C GLU A 75 -4.03 -11.57 -8.85
N ASP A 76 -3.73 -12.47 -7.92
CA ASP A 76 -2.87 -13.64 -8.13
C ASP A 76 -3.59 -14.99 -7.93
N THR A 77 -4.75 -15.00 -7.28
CA THR A 77 -5.57 -16.21 -7.12
C THR A 77 -6.49 -16.41 -8.34
N ILE A 78 -6.53 -17.64 -8.85
CA ILE A 78 -7.32 -17.97 -10.06
C ILE A 78 -8.81 -17.75 -9.79
N GLU A 79 -9.27 -18.10 -8.59
CA GLU A 79 -10.66 -17.96 -8.15
C GLU A 79 -11.10 -16.48 -8.21
N ASN A 80 -10.36 -15.57 -7.58
CA ASN A 80 -10.69 -14.15 -7.60
C ASN A 80 -10.54 -13.54 -9.00
N ILE A 81 -9.59 -14.03 -9.81
CA ILE A 81 -9.47 -13.61 -11.22
C ILE A 81 -10.77 -13.94 -11.97
N HIS A 82 -11.31 -15.15 -11.79
CA HIS A 82 -12.57 -15.56 -12.40
C HIS A 82 -13.76 -14.72 -11.90
N GLU A 83 -13.84 -14.41 -10.62
CA GLU A 83 -14.88 -13.52 -10.07
C GLU A 83 -14.83 -12.12 -10.71
N LYS A 84 -13.61 -11.56 -10.88
CA LYS A 84 -13.41 -10.26 -11.53
C LYS A 84 -13.77 -10.29 -13.03
N ILE A 85 -13.47 -11.39 -13.73
CA ILE A 85 -13.90 -11.61 -15.12
C ILE A 85 -15.44 -11.65 -15.19
N GLU A 86 -16.09 -12.39 -14.30
CA GLU A 86 -17.55 -12.49 -14.25
C GLU A 86 -18.21 -11.12 -14.04
N ALA A 87 -17.67 -10.33 -13.11
CA ALA A 87 -18.12 -8.96 -12.88
C ALA A 87 -18.04 -8.12 -14.16
N ARG A 88 -16.92 -8.17 -14.90
CA ARG A 88 -16.76 -7.48 -16.19
C ARG A 88 -17.80 -7.93 -17.20
N VAL A 89 -17.99 -9.24 -17.38
CA VAL A 89 -18.92 -9.79 -18.38
C VAL A 89 -20.36 -9.33 -18.12
N ARG A 90 -20.79 -9.29 -16.85
CA ARG A 90 -22.15 -8.88 -16.48
C ARG A 90 -22.36 -7.38 -16.57
N LEU A 91 -21.35 -6.57 -16.21
CA LEU A 91 -21.45 -5.12 -16.11
C LEU A 91 -21.20 -4.37 -17.41
N ARG A 92 -20.37 -4.90 -18.34
CA ARG A 92 -19.95 -4.17 -19.54
C ARG A 92 -21.08 -3.67 -20.44
N GLN A 93 -22.26 -4.26 -20.34
CA GLN A 93 -23.46 -3.79 -21.07
C GLN A 93 -24.09 -2.54 -20.48
N TYR A 94 -23.89 -2.29 -19.17
CA TYR A 94 -24.42 -1.13 -18.44
C TYR A 94 -23.33 -0.06 -18.21
N ASP A 95 -22.07 -0.50 -18.06
CA ASP A 95 -20.87 0.32 -17.99
C ASP A 95 -19.77 -0.28 -18.89
N PRO A 96 -19.69 0.14 -20.16
CA PRO A 96 -18.68 -0.33 -21.11
C PRO A 96 -17.24 -0.13 -20.64
N TYR A 97 -17.00 0.79 -19.71
CA TYR A 97 -15.68 1.15 -19.18
C TYR A 97 -15.44 0.59 -17.78
N TYR A 98 -16.32 -0.28 -17.29
CA TYR A 98 -16.11 -0.98 -16.02
C TYR A 98 -14.90 -1.89 -16.10
N MET A 99 -13.85 -1.55 -15.35
CA MET A 99 -12.82 -2.52 -14.98
C MET A 99 -13.02 -2.92 -13.52
N PRO A 100 -12.77 -4.20 -13.16
CA PRO A 100 -12.85 -4.71 -11.80
C PRO A 100 -11.62 -4.28 -10.97
N TRP A 101 -11.27 -2.99 -11.05
CA TRP A 101 -10.23 -2.37 -10.24
C TRP A 101 -10.82 -1.89 -8.92
N ALA A 102 -9.96 -1.74 -7.93
CA ALA A 102 -10.29 -0.98 -6.73
C ALA A 102 -10.64 0.46 -7.13
N ARG A 103 -11.77 0.95 -6.63
CA ARG A 103 -12.29 2.29 -6.90
C ARG A 103 -12.12 3.17 -5.67
N PRO A 104 -11.76 4.44 -5.83
CA PRO A 104 -11.76 5.37 -4.71
C PRO A 104 -13.20 5.61 -4.24
N GLU A 105 -13.38 5.71 -2.92
CA GLU A 105 -14.67 6.07 -2.32
C GLU A 105 -14.70 7.58 -2.06
N PRO A 106 -15.52 8.35 -2.79
CA PRO A 106 -15.67 9.77 -2.53
C PRO A 106 -16.28 10.01 -1.13
N GLY A 107 -17.01 9.05 -0.56
CA GLY A 107 -17.50 9.08 0.82
C GLY A 107 -18.89 9.68 0.98
N ASP A 108 -19.30 10.62 0.13
CA ASP A 108 -20.66 11.16 0.07
C ASP A 108 -21.59 10.32 -0.84
N VAL A 109 -21.00 9.47 -1.67
CA VAL A 109 -21.69 8.51 -2.54
C VAL A 109 -20.91 7.18 -2.54
N SER A 110 -21.63 6.06 -2.65
CA SER A 110 -21.01 4.75 -2.88
C SER A 110 -20.53 4.65 -4.33
N ASN A 111 -19.33 4.10 -4.53
CA ASN A 111 -18.72 3.95 -5.85
C ASN A 111 -18.37 2.48 -6.19
N ASP A 112 -19.33 1.57 -5.97
CA ASP A 112 -19.19 0.15 -6.30
C ASP A 112 -20.31 -0.33 -7.27
N PRO A 113 -20.04 -0.34 -8.58
CA PRO A 113 -20.99 -0.83 -9.58
C PRO A 113 -21.31 -2.32 -9.45
N TRP A 114 -20.39 -3.13 -8.92
CA TRP A 114 -20.59 -4.57 -8.77
C TRP A 114 -21.49 -4.89 -7.58
N ALA A 115 -21.30 -4.20 -6.45
CA ALA A 115 -22.23 -4.27 -5.33
C ALA A 115 -23.63 -3.83 -5.74
N LEU A 116 -23.76 -2.73 -6.50
CA LEU A 116 -25.03 -2.26 -7.04
C LEU A 116 -25.70 -3.33 -7.89
N TYR A 117 -24.98 -3.91 -8.85
CA TYR A 117 -25.53 -4.98 -9.70
C TYR A 117 -25.99 -6.19 -8.89
N LYS A 118 -25.19 -6.64 -7.90
CA LYS A 118 -25.58 -7.78 -7.05
C LYS A 118 -26.85 -7.51 -6.24
N ALA A 119 -27.05 -6.28 -5.79
CA ALA A 119 -28.24 -5.88 -5.04
C ALA A 119 -29.49 -5.82 -5.92
N GLU A 120 -29.36 -5.32 -7.15
CA GLU A 120 -30.51 -4.96 -8.00
C GLU A 120 -30.90 -6.04 -9.02
N SER A 121 -29.95 -6.85 -9.48
CA SER A 121 -30.13 -7.78 -10.62
C SER A 121 -31.12 -8.93 -10.40
N ARG A 122 -31.50 -9.23 -9.15
CA ARG A 122 -32.39 -10.39 -8.86
C ARG A 122 -33.85 -10.17 -9.25
N ASN A 123 -34.29 -8.91 -9.25
CA ASN A 123 -35.72 -8.57 -9.35
C ASN A 123 -36.02 -7.60 -10.49
N LYS A 124 -35.01 -7.29 -11.31
CA LYS A 124 -35.10 -6.21 -12.30
C LYS A 124 -34.71 -6.71 -13.67
N ASP A 125 -35.45 -6.25 -14.67
CA ASP A 125 -35.11 -6.54 -16.05
C ASP A 125 -33.94 -5.66 -16.53
N LYS A 126 -33.55 -5.87 -17.80
CA LYS A 126 -32.41 -5.16 -18.39
C LYS A 126 -32.64 -3.64 -18.46
N GLU A 127 -33.85 -3.20 -18.82
CA GLU A 127 -34.17 -1.78 -19.00
C GLU A 127 -34.20 -1.05 -17.64
N GLU A 128 -34.75 -1.72 -16.62
CA GLU A 128 -34.74 -1.22 -15.24
C GLU A 128 -33.32 -1.10 -14.69
N LEU A 129 -32.46 -2.09 -14.94
CA LEU A 129 -31.05 -2.04 -14.56
C LEU A 129 -30.30 -0.92 -15.29
N GLU A 130 -30.50 -0.74 -16.60
CA GLU A 130 -29.93 0.38 -17.35
C GLU A 130 -30.30 1.73 -16.71
N SER A 131 -31.58 1.93 -16.36
CA SER A 131 -32.01 3.16 -15.68
C SER A 131 -31.34 3.37 -14.31
N ILE A 132 -31.07 2.31 -13.56
CA ILE A 132 -30.42 2.40 -12.24
C ILE A 132 -28.97 2.80 -12.37
N PHE A 133 -28.25 2.22 -13.34
CA PHE A 133 -26.86 2.59 -13.61
C PHE A 133 -26.74 4.05 -14.05
N VAL A 134 -27.67 4.54 -14.88
CA VAL A 134 -27.73 5.97 -15.23
C VAL A 134 -27.87 6.84 -13.98
N GLN A 135 -28.82 6.52 -13.08
CA GLN A 135 -28.99 7.26 -11.84
C GLN A 135 -27.77 7.18 -10.90
N PHE A 136 -27.10 6.04 -10.86
CA PHE A 136 -25.87 5.84 -10.11
C PHE A 136 -24.76 6.79 -10.59
N TYR A 137 -24.47 6.82 -11.90
CA TYR A 137 -23.45 7.72 -12.45
C TYR A 137 -23.83 9.19 -12.32
N ASP A 138 -25.11 9.53 -12.43
CA ASP A 138 -25.58 10.91 -12.21
C ASP A 138 -25.37 11.39 -10.77
N LYS A 139 -25.55 10.50 -9.78
CA LYS A 139 -25.21 10.79 -8.39
C LYS A 139 -23.70 10.93 -8.22
N LEU A 140 -22.93 10.00 -8.78
CA LEU A 140 -21.47 10.02 -8.69
C LEU A 140 -20.86 11.31 -9.27
N ARG A 141 -21.31 11.74 -10.46
CA ARG A 141 -20.86 13.00 -11.09
C ARG A 141 -21.14 14.25 -10.26
N LYS A 142 -22.15 14.20 -9.38
CA LYS A 142 -22.55 15.29 -8.48
C LYS A 142 -21.88 15.22 -7.11
N SER A 143 -21.04 14.22 -6.86
CA SER A 143 -20.28 14.13 -5.61
C SER A 143 -19.46 15.40 -5.38
N SER A 144 -19.56 15.91 -4.16
CA SER A 144 -18.82 17.06 -3.65
C SER A 144 -17.36 16.75 -3.35
N ASN A 145 -16.98 15.47 -3.40
CA ASN A 145 -15.66 14.97 -3.05
C ASN A 145 -14.82 14.62 -4.29
N LEU A 146 -15.40 14.67 -5.49
CA LEU A 146 -14.63 14.66 -6.74
C LEU A 146 -13.97 16.01 -7.00
N LEU A 147 -12.83 16.00 -7.68
CA LEU A 147 -12.06 17.21 -7.95
C LEU A 147 -12.82 18.17 -8.85
N VAL A 148 -12.78 19.43 -8.43
CA VAL A 148 -13.20 20.60 -9.18
C VAL A 148 -12.02 21.56 -9.29
N TYR A 149 -11.97 22.33 -10.37
CA TYR A 149 -10.97 23.38 -10.53
C TYR A 149 -11.04 24.37 -9.35
N GLY A 150 -9.88 24.73 -8.80
CA GLY A 150 -9.77 25.61 -7.63
C GLY A 150 -10.05 24.94 -6.27
N GLY A 151 -10.48 23.67 -6.24
CA GLY A 151 -10.78 22.96 -4.98
C GLY A 151 -12.25 23.07 -4.53
N ARG A 152 -12.62 22.31 -3.50
CA ARG A 152 -14.02 22.25 -3.02
C ARG A 152 -14.49 23.64 -2.58
N GLY A 153 -15.66 24.06 -3.09
CA GLY A 153 -16.26 25.35 -2.72
C GLY A 153 -15.77 26.55 -3.51
N SER A 154 -14.92 26.34 -4.52
CA SER A 154 -14.53 27.39 -5.47
C SER A 154 -15.76 27.95 -6.21
N LYS A 155 -15.84 29.28 -6.34
CA LYS A 155 -16.93 29.92 -7.09
C LYS A 155 -16.69 29.75 -8.59
N GLU A 156 -17.75 29.78 -9.42
CA GLU A 156 -17.61 29.72 -10.89
C GLU A 156 -16.66 30.79 -11.44
N GLU A 157 -16.59 31.97 -10.81
CA GLU A 157 -15.65 33.03 -11.18
C GLU A 157 -14.17 32.68 -10.90
N GLU A 158 -13.86 31.90 -9.85
CA GLU A 158 -12.51 31.38 -9.54
C GLU A 158 -12.10 30.24 -10.48
N THR A 159 -13.09 29.49 -10.98
CA THR A 159 -12.89 28.47 -12.04
C THR A 159 -12.44 29.10 -13.37
N ILE A 160 -12.89 30.33 -13.66
CA ILE A 160 -12.49 31.07 -14.88
C ILE A 160 -11.03 31.53 -14.79
N TRP A 161 -10.54 31.95 -13.62
CA TRP A 161 -9.12 32.30 -13.44
C TRP A 161 -8.20 31.09 -13.62
N THR A 162 -8.67 29.89 -13.26
CA THR A 162 -7.97 28.62 -13.49
C THR A 162 -7.98 28.11 -14.95
N LEU A 163 -8.59 28.86 -15.88
CA LEU A 163 -8.59 28.55 -17.32
C LEU A 163 -7.90 29.63 -18.18
N ARG A 164 -7.37 30.70 -17.58
CA ARG A 164 -6.78 31.85 -18.31
C ARG A 164 -5.31 31.69 -18.73
N SER A 165 -4.70 30.51 -18.60
CA SER A 165 -3.33 30.35 -19.06
C SER A 165 -3.25 30.42 -20.59
N ASN A 166 -2.24 31.13 -21.12
CA ASN A 166 -1.90 31.12 -22.56
C ASN A 166 -1.28 29.79 -23.02
N VAL A 167 -1.52 28.69 -22.29
CA VAL A 167 -0.99 27.36 -22.57
C VAL A 167 -2.14 26.56 -23.19
N ASP A 168 -1.91 25.92 -24.33
CA ASP A 168 -2.94 25.12 -24.98
C ASP A 168 -3.26 23.87 -24.15
N GLU A 169 -4.55 23.63 -23.85
CA GLU A 169 -4.98 22.35 -23.28
C GLU A 169 -4.80 21.25 -24.33
N LYS A 170 -3.94 20.28 -24.06
CA LYS A 170 -3.73 19.14 -24.96
C LYS A 170 -4.71 18.03 -24.62
N THR A 171 -5.63 17.76 -25.54
CA THR A 171 -6.45 16.54 -25.56
C THR A 171 -5.68 15.39 -26.21
N PHE A 172 -5.94 14.16 -25.77
CA PHE A 172 -5.33 12.95 -26.31
C PHE A 172 -6.39 12.02 -26.92
N SER A 173 -6.01 11.27 -27.96
CA SER A 173 -6.83 10.16 -28.42
C SER A 173 -6.91 9.05 -27.36
N PRO A 174 -7.91 8.15 -27.40
CA PRO A 174 -7.96 6.99 -26.50
C PRO A 174 -6.65 6.19 -26.50
N GLU A 175 -6.07 5.97 -27.68
CA GLU A 175 -4.82 5.22 -27.85
C GLU A 175 -3.63 5.95 -27.23
N GLU A 176 -3.57 7.29 -27.36
CA GLU A 176 -2.54 8.10 -26.72
C GLU A 176 -2.67 8.06 -25.19
N LEU A 177 -3.90 8.06 -24.66
CA LEU A 177 -4.17 7.97 -23.21
C LEU A 177 -3.67 6.65 -22.61
N GLU A 178 -3.82 5.53 -23.33
CA GLU A 178 -3.26 4.24 -22.89
C GLU A 178 -1.72 4.30 -22.77
N GLY A 179 -1.06 5.18 -23.51
CA GLY A 179 0.36 5.48 -23.36
C GLY A 179 0.73 6.06 -22.00
N PHE A 180 -0.22 6.65 -21.26
CA PHE A 180 -0.03 7.21 -19.93
C PHE A 180 -0.64 6.36 -18.82
N ARG A 181 -1.41 5.32 -19.14
CA ARG A 181 -2.08 4.48 -18.14
C ARG A 181 -1.07 3.75 -17.27
N ALA A 182 -1.33 3.77 -15.97
CA ALA A 182 -0.66 2.96 -14.97
C ALA A 182 -1.65 1.97 -14.35
N ILE A 183 -1.18 0.77 -14.04
CA ILE A 183 -1.97 -0.32 -13.47
C ILE A 183 -1.37 -0.66 -12.10
N PRO A 184 -2.10 -0.46 -11.00
CA PRO A 184 -1.67 -0.95 -9.69
C PRO A 184 -1.57 -2.49 -9.70
N TYR A 185 -0.45 -3.01 -9.21
CA TYR A 185 -0.24 -4.45 -9.00
C TYR A 185 0.68 -4.64 -7.80
N GLN A 186 0.17 -5.25 -6.72
CA GLN A 186 0.93 -5.62 -5.52
C GLN A 186 1.81 -4.48 -4.97
N GLY A 187 1.23 -3.29 -4.76
CA GLY A 187 1.94 -2.11 -4.25
C GLY A 187 2.90 -1.44 -5.25
N LYS A 188 2.89 -1.86 -6.51
CA LYS A 188 3.66 -1.26 -7.61
C LYS A 188 2.75 -0.76 -8.72
N LEU A 189 3.30 0.08 -9.58
CA LEU A 189 2.65 0.59 -10.78
C LEU A 189 3.31 -0.01 -12.02
N LEU A 190 2.49 -0.70 -12.81
CA LEU A 190 2.86 -1.34 -14.06
C LEU A 190 2.32 -0.56 -15.25
N LYS A 191 2.99 -0.73 -16.39
CA LYS A 191 2.56 -0.25 -17.69
C LYS A 191 2.36 -1.46 -18.59
N LEU A 192 1.17 -1.57 -19.18
CA LEU A 192 0.89 -2.59 -20.18
C LEU A 192 1.61 -2.23 -21.49
N ALA A 193 2.41 -3.15 -22.01
CA ALA A 193 3.26 -2.93 -23.17
C ALA A 193 2.99 -3.97 -24.25
N THR A 194 2.89 -3.51 -25.49
CA THR A 194 2.93 -4.38 -26.68
C THR A 194 4.29 -4.24 -27.33
N THR A 195 5.05 -5.32 -27.36
CA THR A 195 6.38 -5.38 -27.98
C THR A 195 6.33 -6.14 -29.30
N GLY A 196 7.34 -6.02 -30.15
CA GLY A 196 7.38 -6.68 -31.46
C GLY A 196 6.58 -5.94 -32.55
N LYS A 197 6.42 -6.57 -33.72
CA LYS A 197 5.74 -6.01 -34.90
C LYS A 197 4.92 -7.08 -35.60
N ALA A 198 3.79 -6.70 -36.21
CA ALA A 198 2.89 -7.58 -36.94
C ALA A 198 2.53 -8.84 -36.12
N ASP A 199 2.69 -10.02 -36.70
CA ASP A 199 2.36 -11.31 -36.08
C ASP A 199 3.35 -11.75 -34.99
N ASN A 200 4.44 -11.00 -34.79
CA ASN A 200 5.39 -11.20 -33.68
C ASN A 200 5.10 -10.29 -32.48
N ARG A 201 3.96 -9.60 -32.46
CA ARG A 201 3.54 -8.79 -31.31
C ARG A 201 3.34 -9.65 -30.08
N ARG A 202 3.74 -9.15 -28.91
CA ARG A 202 3.58 -9.79 -27.60
C ARG A 202 3.05 -8.78 -26.59
N LEU A 203 2.17 -9.22 -25.72
CA LEU A 203 1.64 -8.41 -24.61
C LEU A 203 2.41 -8.75 -23.33
N THR A 204 2.96 -7.74 -22.67
CA THR A 204 3.70 -7.89 -21.41
C THR A 204 3.57 -6.61 -20.58
N PHE A 205 4.32 -6.50 -19.49
CA PHE A 205 4.33 -5.34 -18.61
C PHE A 205 5.73 -4.76 -18.48
N ASP A 206 5.79 -3.47 -18.22
CA ASP A 206 6.97 -2.76 -17.75
C ASP A 206 6.66 -2.10 -16.40
N TYR A 207 7.67 -1.83 -15.58
CA TYR A 207 7.47 -0.95 -14.43
C TYR A 207 7.31 0.49 -14.89
N VAL A 208 6.33 1.21 -14.33
CA VAL A 208 6.21 2.66 -14.52
C VAL A 208 7.46 3.34 -13.98
N THR A 209 7.98 4.34 -14.69
CA THR A 209 9.15 5.10 -14.22
C THR A 209 9.04 6.57 -14.56
N THR A 210 9.28 7.42 -13.56
CA THR A 210 9.38 8.87 -13.76
C THR A 210 10.81 9.33 -14.04
N ALA A 211 11.80 8.43 -14.09
CA ALA A 211 13.22 8.78 -14.20
C ALA A 211 13.59 9.64 -15.43
N LYS A 212 12.79 9.57 -16.51
CA LYS A 212 12.96 10.36 -17.74
C LYS A 212 11.94 11.50 -17.88
N LEU A 213 11.14 11.74 -16.84
CA LEU A 213 10.17 12.82 -16.78
C LEU A 213 10.73 13.96 -15.92
N SER A 214 10.23 15.16 -16.17
CA SER A 214 10.53 16.35 -15.39
C SER A 214 9.30 17.23 -15.37
N ILE A 215 8.98 17.78 -14.20
CA ILE A 215 8.06 18.90 -14.09
C ILE A 215 8.92 20.15 -14.12
N LYS A 216 8.55 21.11 -14.96
CA LYS A 216 9.20 22.41 -15.01
C LYS A 216 8.30 23.42 -14.33
N GLY A 217 8.89 24.20 -13.45
CA GLY A 217 8.30 25.31 -12.73
C GLY A 217 8.99 26.62 -13.09
N TYR A 218 8.37 27.72 -12.68
CA TYR A 218 8.91 29.07 -12.83
C TYR A 218 8.44 29.93 -11.65
N ASP A 219 9.39 30.38 -10.85
CA ASP A 219 9.13 31.30 -9.78
C ASP A 219 8.90 32.70 -10.30
N THR A 220 7.65 33.15 -10.25
CA THR A 220 7.26 34.49 -10.69
C THR A 220 7.82 35.58 -9.78
N PHE A 221 8.17 35.27 -8.53
CA PHE A 221 8.79 36.22 -7.61
C PHE A 221 10.29 36.39 -7.92
N SER A 222 11.05 35.31 -7.97
CA SER A 222 12.48 35.38 -8.32
C SER A 222 12.75 35.47 -9.84
N GLN A 223 11.71 35.34 -10.66
CA GLN A 223 11.79 35.21 -12.11
C GLN A 223 12.73 34.09 -12.59
N THR A 224 12.80 32.99 -11.85
CA THR A 224 13.71 31.86 -12.15
C THR A 224 12.95 30.60 -12.55
N THR A 225 13.49 29.82 -13.49
CA THR A 225 12.97 28.49 -13.81
C THR A 225 13.49 27.46 -12.81
N GLU A 226 12.62 26.60 -12.31
CA GLU A 226 12.98 25.49 -11.44
C GLU A 226 12.59 24.18 -12.12
N ASP A 227 13.53 23.25 -12.26
CA ASP A 227 13.25 21.92 -12.78
C ASP A 227 13.11 20.94 -11.62
N PHE A 228 12.04 20.15 -11.65
CA PHE A 228 11.81 19.03 -10.75
C PHE A 228 12.07 17.73 -11.50
N PRO A 229 13.35 17.31 -11.62
CA PRO A 229 13.69 16.09 -12.33
C PRO A 229 13.07 14.88 -11.65
N LYS A 230 12.71 13.88 -12.44
CA LYS A 230 12.13 12.61 -11.97
C LYS A 230 10.72 12.74 -11.40
N ARG A 231 10.07 13.90 -11.52
CA ARG A 231 8.65 14.08 -11.17
C ARG A 231 7.74 13.97 -12.39
N ALA A 232 6.52 13.51 -12.15
CA ALA A 232 5.46 13.39 -13.12
C ALA A 232 4.13 13.88 -12.55
N ILE A 233 3.19 14.21 -13.42
CA ILE A 233 1.80 14.46 -13.07
C ILE A 233 1.07 13.12 -13.04
N TYR A 234 0.25 12.90 -12.02
CA TYR A 234 -0.67 11.77 -11.96
C TYR A 234 -2.12 12.22 -11.81
N THR A 235 -3.03 11.39 -12.31
CA THR A 235 -4.47 11.56 -12.16
C THR A 235 -5.14 10.23 -11.86
N VAL A 236 -6.09 10.24 -10.94
CA VAL A 236 -6.92 9.10 -10.54
C VAL A 236 -8.38 9.45 -10.78
N HIS A 237 -9.08 8.54 -11.42
CA HIS A 237 -10.48 8.66 -11.78
C HIS A 237 -11.36 7.96 -10.77
N ALA A 238 -12.63 8.38 -10.68
CA ALA A 238 -13.62 7.68 -9.87
C ALA A 238 -13.78 6.21 -10.28
N ASN A 239 -13.59 5.87 -11.57
CA ASN A 239 -13.63 4.47 -12.01
C ASN A 239 -12.38 3.64 -11.64
N GLY A 240 -11.42 4.20 -10.91
CA GLY A 240 -10.16 3.56 -10.53
C GLY A 240 -9.05 3.68 -11.57
N SER A 241 -9.30 4.29 -12.74
CA SER A 241 -8.26 4.52 -13.75
C SER A 241 -7.16 5.45 -13.22
N PHE A 242 -5.92 5.06 -13.48
CA PHE A 242 -4.72 5.80 -13.07
C PHE A 242 -3.90 6.17 -14.31
N PHE A 243 -3.51 7.44 -14.43
CA PHE A 243 -2.62 7.91 -15.50
C PHE A 243 -1.45 8.70 -14.95
N ILE A 244 -0.28 8.58 -15.60
CA ILE A 244 0.96 9.25 -15.23
C ILE A 244 1.64 9.79 -16.49
N GLY A 245 2.00 11.07 -16.46
CA GLY A 245 2.64 11.73 -17.60
C GLY A 245 3.46 12.96 -17.23
N ARG A 246 3.97 13.63 -18.26
CA ARG A 246 4.76 14.87 -18.09
C ARG A 246 3.84 16.06 -17.82
N SER A 247 4.37 17.10 -17.18
CA SER A 247 3.72 18.42 -17.22
C SER A 247 3.79 18.99 -18.65
N LEU A 248 2.70 19.61 -19.13
CA LEU A 248 2.66 20.32 -20.41
C LEU A 248 2.73 21.85 -20.26
N ALA A 249 2.63 22.37 -19.03
CA ALA A 249 2.74 23.79 -18.71
C ALA A 249 3.99 24.05 -17.86
N PRO A 250 5.19 24.17 -18.46
CA PRO A 250 6.46 24.22 -17.75
C PRO A 250 6.76 25.53 -16.99
N GLN A 251 5.83 26.48 -16.97
CA GLN A 251 6.12 27.89 -16.65
C GLN A 251 5.61 28.34 -15.27
N ARG A 252 5.54 27.50 -14.21
CA ARG A 252 5.08 28.06 -12.91
C ARG A 252 5.36 27.33 -11.60
N ILE A 253 5.77 28.10 -10.56
CA ILE A 253 5.55 27.95 -9.10
C ILE A 253 5.82 29.30 -8.38
N SER A 254 4.85 30.03 -7.78
CA SER A 254 5.17 30.97 -6.68
C SER A 254 3.99 31.44 -5.82
N TRP A 255 4.34 32.02 -4.67
CA TRP A 255 3.74 31.87 -3.33
C TRP A 255 2.98 33.09 -2.80
N LEU A 256 2.71 34.14 -3.60
CA LEU A 256 2.23 35.41 -3.03
C LEU A 256 1.04 36.11 -3.71
N LEU A 257 0.79 35.97 -5.01
CA LEU A 257 -0.39 36.59 -5.67
C LEU A 257 -0.83 35.74 -6.87
N ASP A 258 -2.14 35.56 -6.98
CA ASP A 258 -2.91 34.63 -7.82
C ASP A 258 -2.17 33.91 -8.98
N PRO A 259 -1.70 32.68 -8.74
CA PRO A 259 -2.33 31.51 -9.35
C PRO A 259 -2.46 31.22 -10.88
N ASP A 260 -1.94 31.91 -11.90
CA ASP A 260 -2.08 31.47 -13.32
C ASP A 260 -1.91 29.93 -13.55
N PRO A 261 -2.86 29.23 -14.14
CA PRO A 261 -3.14 27.85 -13.74
C PRO A 261 -2.28 26.81 -14.51
N ILE A 262 -1.71 25.79 -13.84
CA ILE A 262 -0.90 24.70 -14.47
C ILE A 262 -1.82 23.73 -15.21
N LEU A 263 -1.92 23.85 -16.54
CA LEU A 263 -2.65 22.86 -17.35
C LEU A 263 -2.07 21.47 -17.19
N HIS A 264 -2.79 20.67 -16.39
CA HIS A 264 -2.71 19.24 -16.50
C HIS A 264 -3.12 18.88 -17.91
N PRO A 265 -2.36 18.01 -18.57
CA PRO A 265 -2.87 17.37 -19.76
C PRO A 265 -4.19 16.71 -19.36
N SER A 266 -5.16 16.64 -20.27
CA SER A 266 -6.41 15.93 -20.01
C SER A 266 -6.11 14.42 -19.96
N TYR A 267 -5.38 13.96 -18.94
CA TYR A 267 -5.22 12.57 -18.53
C TYR A 267 -6.53 12.10 -17.90
N ALA A 268 -7.61 12.42 -18.59
CA ALA A 268 -8.95 12.16 -18.20
C ALA A 268 -9.47 11.01 -19.03
N ASP A 269 -10.03 10.02 -18.36
CA ASP A 269 -10.94 9.05 -18.95
C ASP A 269 -12.22 9.79 -19.41
N TYR A 270 -12.10 10.52 -20.52
CA TYR A 270 -13.15 11.42 -21.01
C TYR A 270 -14.39 10.67 -21.48
N TYR A 271 -14.23 9.40 -21.86
CA TYR A 271 -15.33 8.54 -22.30
C TYR A 271 -16.19 8.05 -21.12
N SER A 272 -15.66 7.98 -19.90
CA SER A 272 -16.47 7.74 -18.69
C SER A 272 -17.34 8.94 -18.25
N GLN A 273 -17.05 10.15 -18.76
CA GLN A 273 -17.70 11.42 -18.38
C GLN A 273 -17.78 11.65 -16.85
N THR A 274 -16.82 11.12 -16.10
CA THR A 274 -16.77 11.26 -14.64
C THR A 274 -15.59 12.16 -14.26
N ARG A 275 -15.77 12.98 -13.21
CA ARG A 275 -14.70 13.85 -12.72
C ARG A 275 -13.56 13.04 -12.12
N LEU A 276 -12.37 13.66 -12.07
CA LEU A 276 -11.23 13.09 -11.37
C LEU A 276 -11.55 12.93 -9.89
N PHE A 277 -11.06 11.85 -9.29
CA PHE A 277 -11.04 11.69 -7.85
C PHE A 277 -9.81 12.39 -7.24
N MET A 278 -8.66 12.29 -7.91
CA MET A 278 -7.42 12.90 -7.42
C MET A 278 -6.46 13.28 -8.55
N ALA A 279 -5.65 14.30 -8.34
CA ALA A 279 -4.59 14.73 -9.24
C ALA A 279 -3.44 15.34 -8.42
N GLY A 280 -2.21 15.14 -8.88
CA GLY A 280 -1.04 15.53 -8.11
C GLY A 280 0.27 15.33 -8.85
N GLN A 281 1.37 15.51 -8.12
CA GLN A 281 2.71 15.16 -8.55
C GLN A 281 3.15 13.83 -7.94
N THR A 282 4.00 13.08 -8.63
CA THR A 282 4.54 11.83 -8.11
C THR A 282 5.98 11.58 -8.56
N GLU A 283 6.71 10.83 -7.75
CA GLU A 283 8.01 10.25 -8.08
C GLU A 283 7.92 8.73 -7.99
N ILE A 284 8.28 8.02 -9.06
CA ILE A 284 8.15 6.57 -9.14
C ILE A 284 9.43 5.99 -9.76
N PRO A 285 10.43 5.64 -8.95
CA PRO A 285 11.53 4.78 -9.40
C PRO A 285 11.04 3.32 -9.57
N GLN A 286 11.07 2.81 -10.80
CA GLN A 286 10.84 1.39 -11.11
C GLN A 286 9.53 0.82 -10.51
N GLY A 287 8.43 1.54 -10.69
CA GLY A 287 7.09 1.12 -10.30
C GLY A 287 6.75 1.38 -8.84
N GLU A 288 7.69 1.86 -8.02
CA GLU A 288 7.44 2.13 -6.60
C GLU A 288 7.25 3.63 -6.34
N PRO A 289 6.05 4.08 -5.91
CA PRO A 289 5.84 5.49 -5.57
C PRO A 289 6.64 5.89 -4.32
N THR A 290 7.61 6.79 -4.48
CA THR A 290 8.38 7.38 -3.37
C THR A 290 7.79 8.70 -2.91
N MET A 291 7.01 9.36 -3.76
CA MET A 291 6.28 10.57 -3.42
C MET A 291 4.93 10.59 -4.13
N MET A 292 3.88 10.96 -3.41
CA MET A 292 2.56 11.24 -3.95
C MET A 292 2.03 12.52 -3.32
N ASP A 293 1.99 13.59 -4.10
CA ASP A 293 1.52 14.90 -3.69
C ASP A 293 0.00 15.03 -3.80
N SER A 294 -0.59 15.94 -3.02
CA SER A 294 -1.98 16.35 -3.17
C SER A 294 -2.08 17.70 -3.83
N GLY A 295 -2.65 17.73 -5.01
CA GLY A 295 -2.87 18.98 -5.72
C GLY A 295 -1.86 19.20 -6.82
N SER A 296 -2.37 19.85 -7.85
CA SER A 296 -1.67 20.01 -9.09
C SER A 296 -2.14 21.32 -9.67
N GLY A 297 -1.53 22.45 -9.28
CA GLY A 297 -1.75 23.83 -9.78
C GLY A 297 -3.21 24.34 -9.92
N HIS A 298 -4.00 23.69 -10.78
CA HIS A 298 -5.45 23.78 -11.01
C HIS A 298 -6.32 23.16 -9.93
N TYR A 299 -5.87 22.05 -9.34
CA TYR A 299 -6.61 21.33 -8.30
C TYR A 299 -5.93 21.64 -6.97
N ALA A 300 -6.69 22.25 -6.06
CA ALA A 300 -6.30 22.50 -4.69
C ALA A 300 -7.19 21.64 -3.77
N PRO A 301 -6.98 20.31 -3.75
CA PRO A 301 -7.73 19.45 -2.84
C PRO A 301 -7.49 19.92 -1.40
N ASP A 302 -8.54 19.90 -0.59
CA ASP A 302 -8.40 20.15 0.84
C ASP A 302 -7.80 18.95 1.57
N TYR A 303 -7.62 19.11 2.89
CA TYR A 303 -7.09 18.05 3.74
C TYR A 303 -7.95 16.78 3.65
N GLU A 304 -9.28 16.90 3.70
CA GLU A 304 -10.20 15.76 3.68
C GLU A 304 -10.11 14.98 2.37
N GLN A 305 -10.14 15.65 1.21
CA GLN A 305 -9.96 15.01 -0.10
C GLN A 305 -8.60 14.31 -0.18
N THR A 306 -7.56 14.96 0.34
CA THR A 306 -6.21 14.39 0.39
C THR A 306 -6.15 13.13 1.26
N GLN A 307 -6.75 13.13 2.46
CA GLN A 307 -6.77 11.96 3.34
C GLN A 307 -7.58 10.79 2.75
N GLN A 308 -8.68 11.08 2.05
CA GLN A 308 -9.43 10.06 1.32
C GLN A 308 -8.56 9.42 0.23
N ALA A 309 -7.82 10.22 -0.53
CA ALA A 309 -6.90 9.73 -1.54
C ALA A 309 -5.74 8.91 -0.96
N ILE A 310 -5.10 9.40 0.10
CA ILE A 310 -4.04 8.66 0.81
C ILE A 310 -4.56 7.32 1.30
N THR A 311 -5.77 7.28 1.85
CA THR A 311 -6.41 6.04 2.30
C THR A 311 -6.61 5.06 1.15
N PHE A 312 -7.10 5.53 -0.01
CA PHE A 312 -7.22 4.72 -1.22
C PHE A 312 -5.85 4.19 -1.69
N PHE A 313 -4.81 5.02 -1.71
CA PHE A 313 -3.47 4.59 -2.11
C PHE A 313 -2.82 3.62 -1.13
N LYS A 314 -3.10 3.76 0.18
CA LYS A 314 -2.67 2.78 1.19
C LYS A 314 -3.31 1.41 0.95
N LYS A 315 -4.61 1.37 0.62
CA LYS A 315 -5.30 0.12 0.25
C LYS A 315 -4.67 -0.54 -0.99
N LEU A 316 -4.22 0.24 -1.96
CA LEU A 316 -3.50 -0.28 -3.13
C LEU A 316 -2.04 -0.69 -2.84
N GLY A 317 -1.53 -0.44 -1.63
CA GLY A 317 -0.13 -0.63 -1.26
C GLY A 317 0.83 0.39 -1.89
N LEU A 318 0.33 1.46 -2.51
CA LEU A 318 1.12 2.49 -3.20
C LEU A 318 1.71 3.51 -2.22
N VAL A 319 0.98 3.82 -1.15
CA VAL A 319 1.47 4.64 -0.03
C VAL A 319 1.89 3.74 1.11
N ASN A 320 3.11 3.93 1.59
CA ASN A 320 3.73 3.17 2.67
C ASN A 320 4.54 4.09 3.60
N ASN A 321 5.20 3.52 4.61
CA ASN A 321 5.97 4.28 5.61
C ASN A 321 7.08 5.18 5.05
N HIS A 322 7.56 4.88 3.84
CA HIS A 322 8.63 5.60 3.16
C HIS A 322 8.12 6.58 2.11
N THR A 323 6.82 6.57 1.82
CA THR A 323 6.23 7.47 0.84
C THR A 323 6.14 8.88 1.41
N LEU A 324 6.68 9.85 0.67
CA LEU A 324 6.55 11.26 1.00
C LEU A 324 5.17 11.77 0.57
N LEU A 325 4.46 12.39 1.51
CA LEU A 325 3.09 12.87 1.38
C LEU A 325 3.02 14.38 1.66
N PRO A 326 2.00 15.08 1.12
CA PRO A 326 1.76 16.49 1.40
C PRO A 326 1.46 16.72 2.89
N TYR A 327 2.09 17.74 3.47
CA TYR A 327 1.85 18.13 4.87
C TYR A 327 0.84 19.28 4.97
N TYR A 328 -0.22 19.05 5.75
CA TYR A 328 -1.20 20.06 6.12
C TYR A 328 -1.04 20.40 7.59
N ARG A 329 -0.75 21.66 7.89
CA ARG A 329 -0.59 22.13 9.27
C ARG A 329 -1.94 22.54 9.83
N PHE A 330 -2.28 22.07 11.02
CA PHE A 330 -3.45 22.57 11.74
C PHE A 330 -3.23 24.00 12.25
N ASP A 331 -4.12 24.92 11.85
CA ASP A 331 -4.20 26.26 12.41
C ASP A 331 -5.35 26.35 13.42
N ALA A 332 -4.98 26.29 14.71
CA ALA A 332 -5.94 26.37 15.81
C ALA A 332 -6.73 27.69 15.87
N ARG A 333 -6.27 28.77 15.23
CA ARG A 333 -6.99 30.06 15.22
C ARG A 333 -8.23 30.01 14.34
N HIS A 334 -8.15 29.30 13.23
CA HIS A 334 -9.22 29.17 12.24
C HIS A 334 -9.88 27.79 12.27
N ASN A 335 -9.36 26.87 13.09
CA ASN A 335 -9.81 25.48 13.21
C ASN A 335 -9.80 24.76 11.85
N GLU A 336 -8.72 24.94 11.10
CA GLU A 336 -8.58 24.43 9.74
C GLU A 336 -7.19 23.85 9.49
N TYR A 337 -7.08 23.02 8.44
CA TYR A 337 -5.82 22.47 7.97
C TYR A 337 -5.33 23.27 6.77
N VAL A 338 -4.13 23.85 6.88
CA VAL A 338 -3.52 24.69 5.86
C VAL A 338 -2.43 23.91 5.14
N TYR A 339 -2.52 23.82 3.81
CA TYR A 339 -1.49 23.20 2.99
C TYR A 339 -0.12 23.89 3.20
N THR A 340 0.93 23.08 3.31
CA THR A 340 2.31 23.55 3.34
C THR A 340 3.10 22.93 2.20
N PRO A 341 4.08 23.64 1.62
CA PRO A 341 4.92 23.10 0.55
C PRO A 341 6.01 22.16 1.09
N ILE A 342 5.64 21.27 2.01
CA ILE A 342 6.52 20.29 2.65
C ILE A 342 5.97 18.91 2.34
N HIS A 343 6.83 18.03 1.82
CA HIS A 343 6.55 16.61 1.70
C HIS A 343 7.28 15.86 2.80
N CYS A 344 6.55 15.04 3.55
CA CYS A 344 7.09 14.31 4.67
C CYS A 344 6.47 12.91 4.78
N THR A 345 7.15 12.00 5.47
CA THR A 345 6.55 10.70 5.82
C THR A 345 5.50 10.88 6.92
N GLN A 346 4.64 9.89 7.11
CA GLN A 346 3.62 9.93 8.17
C GLN A 346 4.23 10.15 9.57
N LEU A 347 5.39 9.53 9.86
CA LEU A 347 6.08 9.74 11.13
C LEU A 347 6.59 11.18 11.29
N GLN A 348 7.14 11.76 10.22
CA GLN A 348 7.59 13.15 10.23
C GLN A 348 6.42 14.13 10.41
N ALA A 349 5.27 13.87 9.78
CA ALA A 349 4.06 14.67 9.96
C ALA A 349 3.61 14.72 11.43
N ILE A 350 3.58 13.56 12.11
CA ILE A 350 3.23 13.48 13.54
C ILE A 350 4.18 14.33 14.40
N LEU A 351 5.49 14.29 14.12
CA LEU A 351 6.48 15.11 14.84
C LEU A 351 6.32 16.60 14.55
N MET A 352 6.02 16.97 13.30
CA MET A 352 5.74 18.35 12.91
C MET A 352 4.49 18.88 13.60
N ASP A 353 3.42 18.10 13.67
CA ASP A 353 2.18 18.46 14.37
C ASP A 353 2.41 18.68 15.86
N PHE A 354 3.20 17.81 16.50
CA PHE A 354 3.59 18.00 17.89
C PHE A 354 4.43 19.26 18.10
N ALA A 355 5.43 19.51 17.24
CA ALA A 355 6.26 20.71 17.29
C ALA A 355 5.41 21.98 17.17
N ASN A 356 4.51 22.00 16.18
CA ASN A 356 3.64 23.13 15.89
C ASN A 356 2.64 23.40 17.03
N SER A 357 2.00 22.35 17.54
CA SER A 357 1.02 22.46 18.64
C SER A 357 1.65 23.00 19.93
N ASN A 358 2.92 22.66 20.18
CA ASN A 358 3.64 23.08 21.38
C ASN A 358 4.56 24.30 21.16
N ARG A 359 4.58 24.88 19.95
CA ARG A 359 5.46 25.99 19.55
C ARG A 359 6.95 25.70 19.80
N ILE A 360 7.36 24.46 19.53
CA ILE A 360 8.73 23.99 19.65
C ILE A 360 9.39 24.03 18.28
N ASP A 361 10.66 24.44 18.22
CA ASP A 361 11.48 24.26 17.02
C ASP A 361 11.69 22.76 16.79
N ILE A 362 11.31 22.23 15.63
CA ILE A 362 11.39 20.79 15.33
C ILE A 362 12.80 20.22 15.53
N ARG A 363 13.86 21.03 15.38
CA ARG A 363 15.25 20.62 15.61
C ARG A 363 15.55 20.30 17.07
N LYS A 364 14.68 20.71 18.00
CA LYS A 364 14.77 20.42 19.43
C LYS A 364 14.03 19.14 19.84
N LEU A 365 13.26 18.52 18.94
CA LEU A 365 12.58 17.26 19.22
C LEU A 365 13.56 16.08 19.12
N THR A 366 14.40 15.92 20.14
CA THR A 366 15.28 14.75 20.28
C THR A 366 14.53 13.59 20.96
N PRO A 367 15.02 12.34 20.86
CA PRO A 367 14.45 11.21 21.59
C PRO A 367 14.40 11.45 23.10
N GLU A 368 15.44 12.05 23.68
CA GLU A 368 15.52 12.39 25.10
C GLU A 368 14.46 13.42 25.48
N TYR A 369 14.28 14.46 24.66
CA TYR A 369 13.25 15.46 24.87
C TYR A 369 11.84 14.83 24.85
N LEU A 370 11.56 14.00 23.84
CA LEU A 370 10.28 13.30 23.76
C LEU A 370 10.08 12.39 24.96
N LYS A 371 11.12 11.65 25.38
CA LYS A 371 11.03 10.73 26.52
C LYS A 371 10.64 11.44 27.82
N GLU A 372 11.13 12.65 28.02
CA GLU A 372 10.84 13.44 29.22
C GLU A 372 9.50 14.18 29.15
N GLN A 373 9.17 14.75 27.98
CA GLN A 373 8.02 15.66 27.85
C GLN A 373 6.76 14.98 27.33
N ASN A 374 6.89 13.91 26.55
CA ASN A 374 5.77 13.12 26.01
C ASN A 374 6.19 11.65 25.77
N PRO A 375 6.19 10.80 26.82
CA PRO A 375 6.60 9.40 26.74
C PRO A 375 5.83 8.58 25.69
N GLU A 376 4.55 8.90 25.45
CA GLU A 376 3.71 8.21 24.46
C GLU A 376 4.20 8.48 23.04
N LEU A 377 4.48 9.75 22.72
CA LEU A 377 5.05 10.12 21.42
C LEU A 377 6.49 9.61 21.26
N TYR A 378 7.28 9.58 22.35
CA TYR A 378 8.59 8.93 22.35
C TYR A 378 8.50 7.46 21.95
N MET A 379 7.57 6.71 22.55
CA MET A 379 7.38 5.30 22.23
C MET A 379 6.96 5.10 20.78
N LEU A 380 6.01 5.91 20.29
CA LEU A 380 5.63 5.91 18.87
C LEU A 380 6.84 6.16 17.97
N TYR A 381 7.62 7.20 18.26
CA TYR A 381 8.78 7.57 17.46
C TYR A 381 9.84 6.47 17.41
N ILE A 382 10.22 5.89 18.55
CA ILE A 382 11.26 4.86 18.59
C ILE A 382 10.78 3.56 17.93
N MET A 383 9.56 3.13 18.20
CA MET A 383 9.05 1.87 17.66
C MET A 383 8.77 1.97 16.15
N GLN A 384 8.15 3.07 15.69
CA GLN A 384 7.93 3.26 14.26
C GLN A 384 9.26 3.45 13.51
N SER A 385 10.24 4.16 14.08
CA SER A 385 11.58 4.27 13.48
C SER A 385 12.24 2.90 13.32
N LYS A 386 12.14 2.01 14.31
CA LYS A 386 12.65 0.62 14.19
C LYS A 386 12.02 -0.14 13.04
N ILE A 387 10.71 -0.02 12.83
CA ILE A 387 10.01 -0.62 11.68
C ILE A 387 10.55 -0.04 10.37
N ASN A 388 10.56 1.29 10.26
CA ASN A 388 10.97 1.98 9.04
C ASN A 388 12.43 1.64 8.67
N ASP A 389 13.34 1.62 9.64
CA ASP A 389 14.77 1.42 9.40
C ASP A 389 15.17 -0.04 9.13
N GLU A 390 14.27 -1.01 9.33
CA GLU A 390 14.62 -2.44 9.24
C GLU A 390 15.11 -2.82 7.84
N LEU A 391 14.49 -2.32 6.77
CA LEU A 391 14.92 -2.62 5.41
C LEU A 391 16.32 -2.06 5.11
N ALA A 392 16.61 -0.84 5.56
CA ALA A 392 17.92 -0.22 5.36
C ALA A 392 19.00 -0.96 6.16
N THR A 393 18.69 -1.33 7.41
CA THR A 393 19.56 -2.12 8.27
C THR A 393 19.84 -3.49 7.67
N TRP A 394 18.80 -4.19 7.23
CA TRP A 394 18.92 -5.48 6.55
C TRP A 394 19.80 -5.38 5.31
N LYS A 395 19.52 -4.45 4.38
CA LYS A 395 20.33 -4.26 3.16
C LYS A 395 21.80 -3.98 3.46
N LYS A 396 22.09 -3.23 4.52
CA LYS A 396 23.45 -2.92 4.96
C LYS A 396 24.16 -4.16 5.51
N GLU A 397 23.51 -4.91 6.40
CA GLU A 397 24.08 -6.09 7.04
C GLU A 397 24.19 -7.29 6.08
N SER A 398 23.22 -7.48 5.19
CA SER A 398 23.10 -8.63 4.29
C SER A 398 23.86 -8.46 2.97
N SER A 399 24.60 -7.36 2.80
CA SER A 399 25.32 -7.04 1.57
C SER A 399 26.46 -8.02 1.32
N VAL A 400 26.55 -8.56 0.10
CA VAL A 400 27.59 -9.51 -0.31
C VAL A 400 28.15 -9.07 -1.67
N ILE A 401 29.49 -9.11 -1.80
CA ILE A 401 30.18 -8.84 -3.07
C ILE A 401 29.88 -9.99 -4.05
N ILE A 402 29.25 -9.64 -5.18
CA ILE A 402 28.71 -10.57 -6.21
C ILE A 402 27.57 -11.41 -5.63
N ASP A 403 26.34 -10.97 -5.89
CA ASP A 403 25.14 -11.54 -5.29
C ASP A 403 24.30 -12.35 -6.28
N PHE A 404 24.07 -13.61 -5.93
CA PHE A 404 23.10 -14.50 -6.58
C PHE A 404 22.16 -15.04 -5.51
N PRO A 405 21.13 -14.28 -5.10
CA PRO A 405 20.28 -14.67 -4.00
C PRO A 405 19.52 -15.96 -4.33
N SER A 406 19.45 -16.88 -3.37
CA SER A 406 18.57 -18.05 -3.46
C SER A 406 17.10 -17.61 -3.48
N PRO A 407 16.16 -18.47 -3.91
CA PRO A 407 14.73 -18.21 -3.77
C PRO A 407 14.34 -17.85 -2.32
N GLN A 408 14.90 -18.55 -1.33
CA GLN A 408 14.68 -18.28 0.09
C GLN A 408 15.24 -16.92 0.52
N THR A 409 16.40 -16.51 -0.02
CA THR A 409 16.95 -15.16 0.22
C THR A 409 16.03 -14.08 -0.37
N THR A 410 15.46 -14.34 -1.55
CA THR A 410 14.52 -13.42 -2.19
C THR A 410 13.23 -13.29 -1.38
N GLN A 411 12.68 -14.40 -0.89
CA GLN A 411 11.51 -14.42 0.00
C GLN A 411 11.78 -13.66 1.31
N LEU A 412 12.95 -13.86 1.93
CA LEU A 412 13.33 -13.12 3.13
C LEU A 412 13.44 -11.62 2.86
N ASN A 413 14.08 -11.22 1.74
CA ASN A 413 14.15 -9.82 1.33
C ASN A 413 12.74 -9.20 1.18
N GLN A 414 11.82 -9.92 0.54
CA GLN A 414 10.44 -9.48 0.36
C GLN A 414 9.70 -9.34 1.68
N ALA A 415 9.83 -10.30 2.60
CA ALA A 415 9.18 -10.23 3.90
C ALA A 415 9.67 -9.02 4.72
N VAL A 416 10.98 -8.78 4.76
CA VAL A 416 11.58 -7.62 5.45
C VAL A 416 11.12 -6.30 4.82
N GLU A 417 11.07 -6.24 3.49
CA GLU A 417 10.58 -5.08 2.76
C GLU A 417 9.11 -4.78 3.07
N LEU A 418 8.24 -5.78 3.06
CA LEU A 418 6.83 -5.62 3.40
C LEU A 418 6.64 -5.14 4.85
N PHE A 419 7.36 -5.75 5.79
CA PHE A 419 7.34 -5.32 7.20
C PHE A 419 7.75 -3.84 7.34
N SER A 420 8.87 -3.44 6.73
CA SER A 420 9.36 -2.07 6.82
C SER A 420 8.43 -1.05 6.15
N LYS A 421 7.78 -1.43 5.04
CA LYS A 421 6.84 -0.57 4.31
C LYS A 421 5.49 -0.43 5.01
N PHE A 422 4.96 -1.50 5.59
CA PHE A 422 3.56 -1.57 6.01
C PHE A 422 3.33 -1.80 7.50
N GLY A 423 4.37 -2.10 8.28
CA GLY A 423 4.28 -2.17 9.73
C GLY A 423 3.91 -0.81 10.33
N ASP A 424 2.93 -0.80 11.22
CA ASP A 424 2.43 0.40 11.88
C ASP A 424 2.34 0.13 13.39
N PHE A 425 3.11 0.89 14.17
CA PHE A 425 3.12 0.78 15.62
C PHE A 425 1.72 0.93 16.24
N THR A 426 0.83 1.68 15.59
CA THR A 426 -0.54 1.87 16.07
C THR A 426 -1.48 0.71 15.74
N GLN A 427 -1.06 -0.21 14.85
CA GLN A 427 -1.79 -1.42 14.44
C GLN A 427 -1.00 -2.68 14.85
N PRO A 428 -0.96 -3.02 16.16
CA PRO A 428 -0.08 -4.04 16.72
C PRO A 428 -0.36 -5.45 16.19
N ASP A 429 -1.61 -5.78 15.90
CA ASP A 429 -2.07 -7.06 15.33
C ASP A 429 -1.51 -7.29 13.91
N LYS A 430 -1.67 -6.31 13.02
CA LYS A 430 -1.16 -6.38 11.64
C LYS A 430 0.36 -6.36 11.60
N THR A 431 0.97 -5.54 12.46
CA THR A 431 2.43 -5.47 12.56
C THR A 431 3.01 -6.78 13.09
N LEU A 432 2.34 -7.43 14.04
CA LEU A 432 2.71 -8.76 14.52
C LEU A 432 2.62 -9.81 13.39
N ALA A 433 1.57 -9.80 12.57
CA ALA A 433 1.44 -10.69 11.42
C ALA A 433 2.61 -10.52 10.42
N LEU A 434 2.98 -9.27 10.11
CA LEU A 434 4.14 -8.97 9.25
C LEU A 434 5.45 -9.50 9.86
N LEU A 435 5.65 -9.34 11.17
CA LEU A 435 6.83 -9.87 11.86
C LEU A 435 6.87 -11.40 11.86
N GLN A 436 5.72 -12.07 12.04
CA GLN A 436 5.61 -13.52 11.96
C GLN A 436 5.97 -14.05 10.57
N ASN A 437 5.60 -13.32 9.49
CA ASN A 437 6.07 -13.65 8.14
C ASN A 437 7.59 -13.56 8.00
N VAL A 438 8.20 -12.51 8.55
CA VAL A 438 9.66 -12.37 8.54
C VAL A 438 10.29 -13.55 9.31
N ALA A 439 9.77 -13.89 10.48
CA ALA A 439 10.25 -15.03 11.28
C ALA A 439 10.15 -16.36 10.51
N LYS A 440 9.02 -16.62 9.85
CA LYS A 440 8.83 -17.80 8.99
C LYS A 440 9.80 -17.82 7.80
N ALA A 441 10.05 -16.67 7.17
CA ALA A 441 11.02 -16.56 6.08
C ALA A 441 12.46 -16.82 6.57
N ILE A 442 12.80 -16.40 7.79
CA ILE A 442 14.09 -16.72 8.43
C ILE A 442 14.21 -18.22 8.68
N ASP A 443 13.17 -18.88 9.21
CA ASP A 443 13.17 -20.31 9.47
C ASP A 443 13.37 -21.12 8.18
N ASN A 444 12.61 -20.79 7.13
CA ASN A 444 12.76 -21.39 5.80
C ASN A 444 14.16 -21.19 5.22
N TRP A 445 14.76 -20.01 5.45
CA TRP A 445 16.11 -19.70 5.00
C TRP A 445 17.16 -20.53 5.75
N ASN A 446 17.03 -20.64 7.08
CA ASN A 446 17.92 -21.43 7.92
C ASN A 446 17.84 -22.91 7.56
N GLU A 447 16.63 -23.46 7.38
CA GLU A 447 16.43 -24.86 6.98
C GLU A 447 17.09 -25.17 5.63
N TYR A 448 16.92 -24.28 4.63
CA TYR A 448 17.56 -24.44 3.33
C TYR A 448 19.09 -24.50 3.43
N HIS A 449 19.69 -23.63 4.24
CA HIS A 449 21.15 -23.59 4.40
C HIS A 449 21.71 -24.73 5.27
N GLN A 450 20.94 -25.23 6.23
CA GLN A 450 21.28 -26.43 6.98
C GLN A 450 21.25 -27.67 6.08
N THR A 451 20.15 -27.89 5.36
CA THR A 451 19.95 -29.09 4.52
C THR A 451 20.87 -29.10 3.30
N SER A 452 21.16 -27.94 2.71
CA SER A 452 22.07 -27.86 1.56
C SER A 452 23.56 -28.01 1.91
N GLY A 453 23.92 -27.96 3.20
CA GLY A 453 25.31 -27.98 3.68
C GLY A 453 26.14 -26.76 3.24
N LYS A 454 25.51 -25.73 2.66
CA LYS A 454 26.18 -24.53 2.16
C LYS A 454 26.14 -23.44 3.21
N THR A 455 27.31 -23.14 3.79
CA THR A 455 27.46 -21.96 4.65
C THR A 455 27.21 -20.68 3.86
N SER A 456 26.36 -19.82 4.41
CA SER A 456 26.03 -18.54 3.78
C SER A 456 26.83 -17.40 4.41
N ARG A 457 27.36 -16.51 3.56
CA ARG A 457 28.01 -15.26 4.01
C ARG A 457 27.04 -14.33 4.76
N ARG A 458 25.73 -14.58 4.66
CA ARG A 458 24.66 -13.79 5.30
C ARG A 458 24.26 -14.28 6.68
N GLN A 459 24.81 -15.39 7.19
CA GLN A 459 24.37 -15.96 8.47
C GLN A 459 24.41 -14.94 9.62
N GLY A 460 25.46 -14.12 9.70
CA GLY A 460 25.55 -13.08 10.73
C GLY A 460 24.42 -12.05 10.63
N ALA A 461 24.11 -11.60 9.42
CA ALA A 461 23.00 -10.67 9.17
C ALA A 461 21.64 -11.30 9.51
N VAL A 462 21.43 -12.58 9.16
CA VAL A 462 20.21 -13.32 9.47
C VAL A 462 20.05 -13.48 10.99
N ASN A 463 21.12 -13.80 11.72
CA ASN A 463 21.06 -13.90 13.18
C ASN A 463 20.72 -12.55 13.85
N ASN A 464 21.28 -11.45 13.33
CA ASN A 464 20.97 -10.10 13.82
C ASN A 464 19.52 -9.73 13.55
N LEU A 465 19.03 -9.99 12.32
CA LEU A 465 17.64 -9.79 11.95
C LEU A 465 16.70 -10.63 12.83
N GLU A 466 16.99 -11.91 13.01
CA GLU A 466 16.21 -12.82 13.86
C GLU A 466 16.08 -12.28 15.27
N LYS A 467 17.18 -11.82 15.87
CA LYS A 467 17.15 -11.20 17.20
C LYS A 467 16.19 -10.00 17.25
N ARG A 468 16.35 -9.03 16.33
CA ARG A 468 15.50 -7.82 16.28
C ARG A 468 14.02 -8.17 16.05
N VAL A 469 13.74 -9.12 15.16
CA VAL A 469 12.37 -9.58 14.86
C VAL A 469 11.75 -10.23 16.09
N GLN A 470 12.48 -11.10 16.79
CA GLN A 470 11.96 -11.77 17.98
C GLN A 470 11.73 -10.81 19.16
N GLU A 471 12.58 -9.79 19.33
CA GLU A 471 12.37 -8.72 20.32
C GLU A 471 11.10 -7.90 20.01
N GLN A 472 10.83 -7.61 18.74
CA GLN A 472 9.62 -6.89 18.33
C GLN A 472 8.36 -7.77 18.46
N ILE A 473 8.43 -9.05 18.09
CA ILE A 473 7.33 -10.02 18.33
C ILE A 473 7.01 -10.05 19.82
N LEU A 474 8.02 -10.16 20.69
CA LEU A 474 7.83 -10.13 22.14
C LEU A 474 7.08 -8.88 22.59
N TYR A 475 7.48 -7.70 22.09
CA TYR A 475 6.79 -6.44 22.40
C TYR A 475 5.31 -6.50 22.00
N TYR A 476 5.00 -6.80 20.74
CA TYR A 476 3.63 -6.75 20.22
C TYR A 476 2.73 -7.84 20.80
N THR A 477 3.22 -9.07 20.95
CA THR A 477 2.46 -10.15 21.61
C THR A 477 2.18 -9.80 23.06
N SER A 478 3.16 -9.28 23.80
CA SER A 478 2.96 -8.85 25.19
C SER A 478 1.97 -7.69 25.28
N TYR A 479 2.03 -6.73 24.35
CA TYR A 479 1.11 -5.60 24.31
C TYR A 479 -0.33 -6.06 24.08
N LEU A 480 -0.56 -6.93 23.10
CA LEU A 480 -1.88 -7.47 22.80
C LEU A 480 -2.43 -8.28 23.98
N LEU A 481 -1.62 -9.17 24.57
CA LEU A 481 -2.00 -9.95 25.74
C LEU A 481 -2.41 -9.06 26.92
N LEU A 482 -1.57 -8.09 27.29
CA LEU A 482 -1.81 -7.25 28.46
C LEU A 482 -2.96 -6.26 28.25
N THR A 483 -3.16 -5.78 27.02
CA THR A 483 -4.28 -4.89 26.68
C THR A 483 -5.63 -5.62 26.76
N GLN A 484 -5.64 -6.91 26.41
CA GLN A 484 -6.85 -7.72 26.37
C GLN A 484 -7.05 -8.57 27.63
N PHE A 485 -6.14 -8.48 28.59
CA PHE A 485 -6.24 -9.20 29.85
C PHE A 485 -7.42 -8.67 30.67
N THR A 486 -8.39 -9.55 30.96
CA THR A 486 -9.60 -9.22 31.72
C THR A 486 -9.56 -9.65 33.18
N GLY A 487 -8.52 -10.37 33.59
CA GLY A 487 -8.34 -10.83 34.97
C GLY A 487 -7.87 -9.74 35.93
N GLU A 488 -7.75 -10.10 37.21
CA GLU A 488 -7.25 -9.18 38.24
C GLU A 488 -5.73 -9.01 38.13
N ILE A 489 -5.26 -7.76 38.01
CA ILE A 489 -3.83 -7.43 38.03
C ILE A 489 -3.43 -7.14 39.48
N PRO A 490 -2.48 -7.89 40.07
CA PRO A 490 -2.01 -7.63 41.43
C PRO A 490 -1.48 -6.21 41.58
N GLY A 491 -1.77 -5.56 42.72
CA GLY A 491 -1.49 -4.13 42.92
C GLY A 491 -0.03 -3.72 42.70
N ASN A 492 0.93 -4.59 43.00
CA ASN A 492 2.35 -4.34 42.76
C ASN A 492 2.73 -4.31 41.26
N TYR A 493 1.95 -4.93 40.38
CA TYR A 493 2.16 -4.92 38.93
C TYR A 493 1.28 -3.91 38.19
N HIS A 494 0.30 -3.30 38.86
CA HIS A 494 -0.71 -2.46 38.21
C HIS A 494 -0.10 -1.28 37.45
N GLU A 495 0.80 -0.52 38.08
CA GLU A 495 1.46 0.64 37.43
C GLU A 495 2.38 0.20 36.28
N ILE A 496 3.07 -0.94 36.43
CA ILE A 496 3.97 -1.47 35.39
C ILE A 496 3.17 -1.85 34.14
N VAL A 497 2.09 -2.62 34.31
CA VAL A 497 1.23 -3.05 33.20
C VAL A 497 0.56 -1.84 32.57
N LYS A 498 0.05 -0.90 33.39
CA LYS A 498 -0.58 0.32 32.91
C LYS A 498 0.38 1.16 32.07
N ASP A 499 1.59 1.45 32.54
CA ASP A 499 2.57 2.24 31.79
C ASP A 499 2.93 1.57 30.45
N PHE A 500 3.00 0.25 30.40
CA PHE A 500 3.28 -0.47 29.16
C PHE A 500 2.10 -0.42 28.17
N VAL A 501 0.86 -0.67 28.63
CA VAL A 501 -0.37 -0.62 27.82
C VAL A 501 -0.69 0.81 27.36
N ASP A 502 -0.45 1.81 28.21
CA ASP A 502 -0.54 3.24 27.89
C ASP A 502 0.60 3.71 26.97
N ARG A 503 1.53 2.82 26.57
CA ARG A 503 2.69 3.12 25.71
C ARG A 503 3.61 4.21 26.28
N LYS A 504 3.77 4.24 27.60
CA LYS A 504 4.71 5.11 28.34
C LYS A 504 6.02 4.41 28.68
N ALA A 505 6.05 3.07 28.63
CA ALA A 505 7.21 2.24 28.86
C ALA A 505 7.45 1.26 27.70
N ASP A 506 8.72 0.95 27.42
CA ASP A 506 9.08 -0.14 26.51
C ASP A 506 9.19 -1.49 27.23
N ILE A 507 9.42 -2.55 26.46
CA ILE A 507 9.52 -3.90 27.00
C ILE A 507 10.74 -4.04 27.93
N ALA A 508 11.84 -3.34 27.67
CA ALA A 508 13.06 -3.42 28.47
C ALA A 508 12.84 -2.82 29.88
N LEU A 509 12.25 -1.63 29.96
CA LEU A 509 11.88 -1.00 31.23
C LEU A 509 10.82 -1.83 31.98
N THR A 510 9.89 -2.43 31.25
CA THR A 510 8.86 -3.32 31.82
C THR A 510 9.51 -4.55 32.46
N ILE A 511 10.43 -5.22 31.76
CA ILE A 511 11.21 -6.36 32.28
C ILE A 511 12.00 -5.95 33.53
N GLU A 512 12.71 -4.83 33.49
CA GLU A 512 13.50 -4.33 34.62
C GLU A 512 12.63 -4.11 35.87
N ARG A 513 11.46 -3.49 35.70
CA ARG A 513 10.52 -3.23 36.81
C ARG A 513 9.91 -4.53 37.35
N ILE A 514 9.57 -5.50 36.48
CA ILE A 514 9.09 -6.82 36.92
C ILE A 514 10.18 -7.56 37.72
N ALA A 515 11.44 -7.51 37.28
CA ALA A 515 12.57 -8.16 37.94
C ALA A 515 12.80 -7.58 39.35
N LYS A 516 12.78 -6.24 39.50
CA LYS A 516 12.93 -5.57 40.81
C LYS A 516 11.89 -6.02 41.84
N LEU A 517 10.65 -6.30 41.42
CA LEU A 517 9.61 -6.79 42.32
C LEU A 517 9.85 -8.23 42.79
N ARG A 518 10.55 -9.06 42.00
CA ARG A 518 10.91 -10.42 42.42
C ARG A 518 11.99 -10.44 43.48
N ASP A 519 13.00 -9.59 43.32
CA ASP A 519 14.11 -9.49 44.27
C ASP A 519 13.65 -9.00 45.66
N VAL A 520 12.54 -8.26 45.73
CA VAL A 520 11.92 -7.88 47.01
C VAL A 520 11.18 -9.08 47.64
N SER A 521 10.54 -9.94 46.84
CA SER A 521 9.78 -11.10 47.33
C SER A 521 10.66 -12.28 47.81
N SER A 522 11.90 -12.39 47.35
CA SER A 522 12.86 -13.43 47.79
C SER A 522 13.53 -13.13 49.15
N SER A 523 13.23 -11.97 49.76
CA SER A 523 13.71 -11.57 51.08
C SER A 523 12.72 -11.85 52.24
N GLY A 524 11.58 -12.49 51.95
CA GLY A 524 10.52 -12.83 52.93
C GLY A 524 10.52 -14.30 53.38
N PHE A 525 10.79 -14.52 54.67
CA PHE A 525 11.04 -15.82 55.32
C PHE A 525 9.80 -16.71 55.58
N PHE A 526 8.74 -16.66 54.76
CA PHE A 526 7.57 -17.55 54.89
C PHE A 526 6.97 -17.94 53.53
N GLU A 527 7.38 -19.09 52.99
CA GLU A 527 6.61 -19.77 51.94
C GLU A 527 5.48 -20.59 52.60
N GLU A 528 4.28 -20.02 52.66
CA GLU A 528 3.06 -20.81 52.82
C GLU A 528 2.72 -21.47 51.49
N LYS A 529 2.86 -22.80 51.45
CA LYS A 529 2.27 -23.66 50.41
C LYS A 529 0.76 -23.44 50.36
N LYS A 530 0.26 -22.70 49.37
CA LYS A 530 -1.15 -22.75 48.96
C LYS A 530 -1.32 -23.25 47.53
N LYS A 531 -1.82 -24.48 47.48
CA LYS A 531 -2.78 -25.10 46.55
C LYS A 531 -2.90 -24.47 45.15
N VAL A 532 -2.58 -25.33 44.18
CA VAL A 532 -3.23 -25.53 42.87
C VAL A 532 -4.61 -24.88 42.80
N LEU A 533 -4.77 -23.88 41.93
CA LEU A 533 -6.04 -23.31 41.52
C LEU A 533 -6.07 -23.14 40.00
N SER A 534 -7.08 -23.79 39.42
CA SER A 534 -7.80 -23.66 38.14
C SER A 534 -7.28 -22.79 36.99
N GLU A 535 -7.59 -23.31 35.79
CA GLU A 535 -7.57 -22.78 34.41
C GLU A 535 -8.10 -21.33 34.24
N THR A 536 -7.43 -20.40 34.88
CA THR A 536 -7.59 -18.95 34.69
C THR A 536 -6.19 -18.45 34.35
N GLN A 537 -6.03 -17.76 33.21
CA GLN A 537 -4.75 -17.16 32.82
C GLN A 537 -4.22 -16.28 33.95
N ASP A 538 -3.16 -16.73 34.61
CA ASP A 538 -2.54 -15.97 35.69
C ASP A 538 -1.60 -14.94 35.06
N ILE A 539 -1.94 -13.66 35.21
CA ILE A 539 -1.09 -12.52 34.79
C ILE A 539 0.35 -12.68 35.28
N LYS A 540 0.59 -13.32 36.43
CA LYS A 540 1.95 -13.59 36.92
C LYS A 540 2.72 -14.52 36.00
N GLN A 541 2.07 -15.48 35.35
CA GLN A 541 2.71 -16.36 34.37
C GLN A 541 3.10 -15.59 33.11
N ILE A 542 2.21 -14.72 32.60
CA ILE A 542 2.50 -13.85 31.46
C ILE A 542 3.69 -12.94 31.78
N LEU A 543 3.64 -12.23 32.91
CA LEU A 543 4.73 -11.35 33.37
C LEU A 543 6.02 -12.14 33.66
N HIS A 544 5.91 -13.41 34.07
CA HIS A 544 7.06 -14.30 34.24
C HIS A 544 7.72 -14.65 32.92
N LEU A 545 6.94 -15.00 31.90
CA LEU A 545 7.45 -15.28 30.56
C LEU A 545 8.12 -14.03 29.97
N ILE A 546 7.50 -12.86 30.13
CA ILE A 546 8.10 -11.58 29.70
C ILE A 546 9.43 -11.35 30.42
N ALA A 547 9.51 -11.49 31.73
CA ALA A 547 10.76 -11.28 32.48
C ALA A 547 11.87 -12.28 32.09
N GLN A 548 11.53 -13.51 31.70
CA GLN A 548 12.50 -14.51 31.22
C GLN A 548 13.18 -14.13 29.90
N SER A 549 12.69 -13.12 29.20
CA SER A 549 13.30 -12.63 27.96
C SER A 549 14.54 -11.76 28.18
N GLN A 550 14.82 -11.36 29.43
CA GLN A 550 16.00 -10.59 29.78
C GLN A 550 17.28 -11.32 29.30
N ASP A 551 18.06 -10.68 28.44
CA ASP A 551 19.30 -11.20 27.85
C ASP A 551 19.15 -12.57 27.16
N ALA A 552 17.93 -12.94 26.74
CA ALA A 552 17.65 -14.21 26.12
C ALA A 552 18.29 -14.34 24.73
N SER A 553 18.77 -15.54 24.40
CA SER A 553 19.23 -15.85 23.04
C SER A 553 18.05 -15.86 22.05
N PRO A 554 18.28 -15.68 20.72
CA PRO A 554 17.20 -15.71 19.73
C PRO A 554 16.35 -16.99 19.79
N ARG A 555 17.00 -18.14 20.03
CA ARG A 555 16.31 -19.42 20.25
C ARG A 555 15.40 -19.38 21.48
N ARG A 556 15.88 -18.82 22.59
CA ARG A 556 15.08 -18.70 23.82
C ARG A 556 13.93 -17.70 23.64
N LEU A 557 14.15 -16.60 22.92
CA LEU A 557 13.09 -15.64 22.58
C LEU A 557 12.00 -16.29 21.73
N LYS A 558 12.34 -17.12 20.74
CA LYS A 558 11.37 -17.92 19.97
C LYS A 558 10.51 -18.82 20.85
N GLU A 559 11.12 -19.52 21.82
CA GLU A 559 10.38 -20.36 22.76
C GLU A 559 9.41 -19.54 23.64
N ILE A 560 9.85 -18.37 24.11
CA ILE A 560 9.02 -17.46 24.90
C ILE A 560 7.85 -16.92 24.04
N ASN A 561 8.15 -16.43 22.84
CA ASN A 561 7.15 -15.91 21.91
C ASN A 561 6.12 -16.97 21.50
N SER A 562 6.55 -18.22 21.29
CA SER A 562 5.63 -19.32 21.00
C SER A 562 4.66 -19.57 22.16
N ARG A 563 5.14 -19.55 23.41
CA ARG A 563 4.27 -19.68 24.59
C ARG A 563 3.32 -18.50 24.73
N LEU A 564 3.82 -17.27 24.56
CA LEU A 564 2.97 -16.07 24.62
C LEU A 564 1.92 -16.04 23.49
N THR A 565 2.26 -16.55 22.30
CA THR A 565 1.31 -16.65 21.18
C THR A 565 0.22 -17.67 21.50
N GLN A 566 0.55 -18.81 22.11
CA GLN A 566 -0.46 -19.78 22.58
C GLN A 566 -1.40 -19.19 23.62
N GLU A 567 -0.88 -18.36 24.55
CA GLU A 567 -1.72 -17.61 25.49
C GLU A 567 -2.63 -16.60 24.78
N LEU A 568 -2.15 -15.97 23.70
CA LEU A 568 -2.89 -14.98 22.92
C LEU A 568 -4.03 -15.62 22.12
N GLU A 569 -3.77 -16.78 21.50
CA GLU A 569 -4.79 -17.60 20.85
C GLU A 569 -5.84 -18.10 21.87
N GLY A 570 -5.40 -18.44 23.08
CA GLY A 570 -6.26 -18.86 24.18
C GLY A 570 -7.30 -17.83 24.63
N ILE A 571 -7.07 -16.53 24.38
CA ILE A 571 -8.05 -15.44 24.65
C ILE A 571 -8.90 -15.06 23.45
N GLY A 572 -8.83 -15.82 22.35
CA GLY A 572 -9.65 -15.58 21.16
C GLY A 572 -9.15 -14.44 20.28
N VAL A 573 -7.88 -14.05 20.40
CA VAL A 573 -7.25 -13.08 19.50
C VAL A 573 -6.65 -13.82 18.33
N GLU A 574 -7.37 -13.82 17.22
CA GLU A 574 -6.80 -14.24 15.95
C GLU A 574 -5.87 -13.14 15.43
N VAL A 575 -4.59 -13.46 15.29
CA VAL A 575 -3.66 -12.62 14.52
C VAL A 575 -4.06 -12.80 13.05
N SER A 576 -4.49 -11.71 12.40
CA SER A 576 -4.94 -11.75 11.00
C SER A 576 -3.88 -12.37 10.09
N GLU A 577 -4.10 -13.59 9.63
CA GLU A 577 -3.25 -14.25 8.63
C GLU A 577 -3.40 -13.62 7.22
N ASN A 578 -4.43 -12.79 7.03
CA ASN A 578 -4.69 -12.14 5.76
C ASN A 578 -3.77 -10.93 5.60
N LEU A 579 -2.56 -11.21 5.11
CA LEU A 579 -1.52 -10.24 4.76
C LEU A 579 -1.62 -9.79 3.30
N SER A 580 -2.71 -10.17 2.62
CA SER A 580 -2.97 -9.64 1.30
C SER A 580 -3.06 -8.12 1.43
N LEU A 581 -2.32 -7.42 0.57
CA LEU A 581 -2.48 -5.97 0.38
C LEU A 581 -3.81 -5.67 -0.35
N HIS A 582 -4.86 -6.45 -0.06
CA HIS A 582 -6.15 -6.44 -0.76
C HIS A 582 -7.25 -5.89 0.14
#